data_AF-A0A382Q0H2-F1
#
_entry.id   AF-A0A382Q0H2-F1
#
_cell.length_a   1.000
_cell.length_b   1.000
_cell.length_c   1.000
_cell.angle_alpha   90.00
_cell.angle_beta   90.00
_cell.angle_gamma   90.00
#
_symmetry.space_group_name_H-M   'P 1'
#
loop_
_entity.id
_entity.type
_entity.pdbx_description
1 polymer ?
#
loop_
_entity_poly.entity_id
_entity_poly.type
_entity_poly.pdbx_seq_one_letter_code
_entity_poly.pdbx_strand_id
1 'polypeptide(L)'
;RERKGLDHNTLALKISEKKSIITSVETENMRPNEKLIKKLESYLNIKLTEEVDDSTSSYSPNSKKAMTMGDLINQALEDKD
;
A
#
# COMPACT_ATOMS: atom_id res chain seq x y z
N ARG A 1 14.11 17.72 -6.99
CA ARG A 1 14.01 19.17 -7.24
C ARG A 1 15.33 19.77 -7.75
N GLU A 2 16.45 19.54 -7.04
CA GLU A 2 17.77 20.12 -7.34
C GLU A 2 18.29 19.85 -8.76
N ARG A 3 18.13 18.62 -9.26
CA ARG A 3 18.50 18.27 -10.65
C ARG A 3 17.78 19.11 -11.72
N LYS A 4 16.60 19.66 -11.41
CA LYS A 4 15.84 20.54 -12.31
C LYS A 4 16.06 22.04 -12.00
N GLY A 5 16.92 22.38 -11.03
CA GLY A 5 17.20 23.77 -10.63
C GLY A 5 16.00 24.53 -10.06
N LEU A 6 14.99 23.82 -9.54
CA LEU A 6 13.73 24.43 -9.07
C LEU A 6 13.83 24.88 -7.60
N ASP A 7 13.29 26.04 -7.26
CA ASP A 7 13.02 26.42 -5.87
C ASP A 7 11.74 25.74 -5.35
N HIS A 8 11.60 25.65 -4.03
CA HIS A 8 10.41 25.11 -3.35
C HIS A 8 9.14 25.86 -3.76
N ASN A 9 9.23 27.20 -3.90
CA ASN A 9 8.09 28.01 -4.34
C ASN A 9 7.68 27.66 -5.77
N THR A 10 8.64 27.53 -6.68
CA THR A 10 8.38 27.22 -8.09
C THR A 10 7.79 25.83 -8.24
N LEU A 11 8.32 24.84 -7.50
CA LEU A 11 7.77 23.49 -7.48
C LEU A 11 6.34 23.49 -6.95
N ALA A 12 6.10 24.17 -5.83
CA ALA A 12 4.78 24.29 -5.22
C ALA A 12 3.74 24.90 -6.17
N LEU A 13 4.11 25.99 -6.86
CA LEU A 13 3.25 26.63 -7.88
C LEU A 13 2.95 25.68 -9.05
N LYS A 14 3.93 24.89 -9.50
CA LYS A 14 3.78 23.99 -10.65
C LYS A 14 2.86 22.80 -10.36
N ILE A 15 2.81 22.33 -9.12
CA ILE A 15 1.91 21.23 -8.71
C ILE A 15 0.63 21.72 -8.00
N SER A 16 0.42 23.04 -7.97
CA SER A 16 -0.71 23.71 -7.31
C SER A 16 -0.84 23.35 -5.83
N GLU A 17 0.26 23.47 -5.10
CA GLU A 17 0.36 23.18 -3.66
C GLU A 17 1.01 24.35 -2.92
N LYS A 18 0.95 24.33 -1.58
CA LYS A 18 1.58 25.35 -0.74
C LYS A 18 3.07 25.06 -0.54
N LYS A 19 3.91 26.10 -0.52
CA LYS A 19 5.36 25.99 -0.20
C LYS A 19 5.61 25.21 1.09
N SER A 20 4.85 25.52 2.14
CA SER A 20 4.95 24.86 3.45
C SER A 20 4.78 23.34 3.35
N ILE A 21 3.86 22.86 2.50
CA ILE A 21 3.63 21.42 2.30
C ILE A 21 4.86 20.79 1.65
N ILE A 22 5.42 21.41 0.60
CA ILE A 22 6.64 20.90 -0.06
C ILE A 22 7.81 20.85 0.91
N THR A 23 8.02 21.91 1.70
CA THR A 23 9.09 21.95 2.70
C THR A 23 8.89 20.88 3.76
N SER A 24 7.68 20.70 4.29
CA SER A 24 7.38 19.64 5.28
C SER A 24 7.56 18.22 4.72
N VAL A 25 7.33 18.02 3.42
CA VAL A 25 7.59 16.74 2.75
C VAL A 25 9.10 16.52 2.56
N GLU A 26 9.87 17.56 2.21
CA GLU A 26 11.33 17.47 2.09
C GLU A 26 12.03 17.30 3.46
N THR A 27 11.45 17.80 4.56
CA THR A 27 12.00 17.66 5.92
C THR A 27 11.48 16.43 6.68
N GLU A 28 10.82 15.49 5.99
CA GLU A 28 10.20 14.28 6.57
C GLU A 28 9.14 14.52 7.67
N ASN A 29 8.75 15.77 7.89
CA ASN A 29 7.76 16.15 8.90
C ASN A 29 6.33 15.79 8.48
N MET A 30 6.09 15.59 7.17
CA MET A 30 4.78 15.25 6.63
C MET A 30 4.89 14.15 5.57
N ARG A 31 4.07 13.10 5.71
CA ARG A 31 3.85 12.15 4.61
C ARG A 31 2.88 12.74 3.57
N PRO A 32 3.25 12.75 2.28
CA PRO A 32 2.38 13.26 1.23
C PRO A 32 1.16 12.33 1.02
N ASN A 33 0.00 12.92 0.75
CA ASN A 33 -1.20 12.17 0.34
C ASN A 33 -1.03 11.64 -1.10
N GLU A 34 -1.75 10.59 -1.50
CA GLU A 34 -1.72 9.99 -2.84
C GLU A 34 -1.88 11.02 -3.97
N LYS A 35 -2.75 12.02 -3.80
CA LYS A 35 -2.90 13.12 -4.78
C LYS A 35 -1.60 13.91 -4.96
N LEU A 36 -0.90 14.18 -3.88
CA LEU A 36 0.37 14.91 -3.88
C LEU A 36 1.48 14.04 -4.47
N ILE A 37 1.51 12.76 -4.11
CA ILE A 37 2.43 11.76 -4.68
C ILE A 37 2.28 11.73 -6.21
N LYS A 38 1.07 11.50 -6.73
CA LYS A 38 0.82 11.44 -8.19
C LYS A 38 1.23 12.71 -8.92
N LYS A 39 0.99 13.88 -8.33
CA LYS A 39 1.43 15.17 -8.89
C LYS A 39 2.96 15.28 -8.94
N LEU A 40 3.63 14.88 -7.86
CA LEU A 40 5.09 14.89 -7.78
C LEU A 40 5.70 13.90 -8.77
N GLU A 41 5.14 12.69 -8.86
CA GLU A 41 5.56 11.66 -9.83
C GLU A 41 5.39 12.15 -11.27
N SER A 42 4.23 12.71 -11.62
CA SER A 42 3.96 13.26 -12.96
C SER A 42 4.88 14.45 -13.30
N TYR A 43 5.04 15.40 -12.38
CA TYR A 43 5.82 16.61 -12.64
C TYR A 43 7.34 16.37 -12.64
N LEU A 44 7.83 15.53 -11.72
CA LEU A 44 9.25 15.20 -11.63
C LEU A 44 9.63 14.02 -12.54
N ASN A 45 8.65 13.30 -13.07
CA ASN A 45 8.79 12.08 -13.86
C ASN A 45 9.62 11.02 -13.10
N ILE A 46 9.23 10.78 -11.85
CA ILE A 46 9.85 9.82 -10.92
C ILE A 46 8.78 8.86 -10.40
N LYS A 47 9.19 7.67 -9.95
CA LYS A 47 8.34 6.77 -9.15
C LYS A 47 8.68 7.01 -7.67
N LEU A 48 7.69 7.42 -6.89
CA LEU A 48 7.81 7.66 -5.44
C LEU A 48 7.19 6.51 -4.64
N THR A 49 6.19 5.84 -5.20
CA THR A 49 5.55 4.67 -4.61
C THR A 49 5.80 3.41 -5.43
N GLU A 50 5.98 2.29 -4.74
CA GLU A 50 5.93 0.97 -5.34
C GLU A 50 4.46 0.60 -5.57
N GLU A 51 4.12 0.11 -6.75
CA GLU A 51 2.82 -0.50 -7.00
C GLU A 51 2.83 -1.84 -6.26
N VAL A 52 2.30 -1.84 -5.04
CA VAL A 52 1.94 -3.08 -4.38
C VAL A 52 0.77 -3.62 -5.18
N ASP A 53 1.05 -4.59 -6.04
CA ASP A 53 0.00 -5.42 -6.59
C ASP A 53 -0.74 -5.99 -5.38
N ASP A 54 -1.99 -5.56 -5.19
CA ASP A 54 -2.98 -6.33 -4.44
C ASP A 54 -3.23 -7.61 -5.25
N SER A 55 -2.19 -8.44 -5.40
CA SER A 55 -2.35 -9.85 -5.69
C SER A 55 -3.05 -10.37 -4.47
N THR A 56 -4.37 -10.26 -4.54
CA THR A 56 -5.35 -10.78 -3.61
C THR A 56 -4.71 -11.95 -2.89
N SER A 57 -4.48 -11.78 -1.59
CA SER A 57 -4.44 -12.94 -0.72
C SER A 57 -5.84 -13.53 -0.82
N SER A 58 -6.04 -14.29 -1.89
CA SER A 58 -7.09 -15.26 -2.03
C SER A 58 -6.80 -16.22 -0.90
N TYR A 59 -7.24 -15.86 0.29
CA TYR A 59 -7.49 -16.81 1.34
C TYR A 59 -8.57 -17.68 0.76
N SER A 60 -8.16 -18.64 -0.06
CA SER A 60 -8.98 -19.77 -0.41
C SER A 60 -9.25 -20.41 0.93
N PRO A 61 -10.48 -20.36 1.47
CA PRO A 61 -10.84 -21.28 2.50
C PRO A 61 -10.94 -22.60 1.75
N ASN A 62 -9.79 -23.22 1.47
CA ASN A 62 -9.75 -24.58 1.00
C ASN A 62 -10.24 -25.36 2.22
N SER A 63 -11.55 -25.53 2.28
CA SER A 63 -12.30 -26.22 3.30
C SER A 63 -11.97 -27.70 3.23
N LYS A 64 -10.71 -28.04 3.44
CA LYS A 64 -10.35 -29.35 3.96
C LYS A 64 -10.78 -29.28 5.41
N LYS A 65 -12.01 -29.74 5.66
CA LYS A 65 -12.57 -30.02 6.98
C LYS A 65 -11.42 -30.46 7.88
N ALA A 66 -10.98 -29.59 8.78
CA ALA A 66 -9.95 -29.94 9.74
C ALA A 66 -10.59 -31.01 10.63
N MET A 67 -10.21 -32.27 10.43
CA MET A 67 -10.68 -33.35 11.30
C MET A 67 -10.20 -33.05 12.71
N THR A 68 -11.16 -32.85 13.60
CA THR A 68 -10.91 -32.71 15.02
C THR A 68 -10.78 -34.09 15.64
N MET A 69 -10.19 -34.18 16.83
CA MET A 69 -10.16 -35.45 17.57
C MET A 69 -11.57 -36.02 17.82
N GLY A 70 -12.59 -35.15 17.88
CA GLY A 70 -13.99 -35.57 17.96
C GLY A 70 -14.49 -36.27 16.69
N ASP A 71 -14.07 -35.81 15.50
CA ASP A 71 -14.45 -36.45 14.22
C ASP A 71 -13.87 -37.87 14.11
N LEU A 72 -12.68 -38.12 14.68
CA LEU A 72 -12.05 -39.45 14.69
C LEU A 72 -12.80 -40.43 15.60
N ILE A 73 -13.32 -39.95 16.73
CA ILE A 73 -14.12 -40.77 17.67
C ILE A 73 -15.46 -41.14 17.03
N ASN A 74 -16.11 -40.19 16.35
CA ASN A 74 -17.39 -40.42 15.69
C ASN A 74 -17.27 -41.45 14.57
N GLN A 75 -16.23 -41.38 13.73
CA GLN A 75 -15.98 -42.37 12.67
C GLN A 75 -15.78 -43.78 13.26
N ALA A 76 -15.02 -43.91 14.35
CA ALA A 76 -14.74 -45.19 14.98
C ALA A 76 -15.96 -45.82 15.70
N LEU A 77 -16.99 -45.01 15.98
CA LEU A 77 -18.26 -45.47 16.52
C LEU A 77 -19.22 -45.89 15.39
N GLU A 78 -19.26 -45.15 14.28
CA GLU A 78 -20.07 -45.48 13.10
C GLU A 78 -19.61 -46.77 12.40
N ASP A 79 -18.30 -47.07 12.39
CA ASP A 79 -17.75 -48.28 11.77
C ASP A 79 -18.01 -49.57 12.59
N LYS A 80 -18.68 -49.48 13.75
CA LYS A 80 -18.92 -50.60 14.69
C LYS A 80 -20.37 -51.11 14.74
N ASP A 81 -21.27 -50.54 13.95
CA ASP A 81 -22.62 -51.08 13.68
C ASP A 81 -22.63 -51.94 12.41
#